data_AF-A0AAW6URC2-F1
#
_entry.id   AF-A0AAW6URC2-F1
#
_cell.length_a   1.000
_cell.length_b   1.000
_cell.length_c   1.000
_cell.angle_alpha   90.00
_cell.angle_beta   90.00
_cell.angle_gamma   90.00
#
_symmetry.space_group_name_H-M   'P 1'
#
loop_
_entity.id
_entity.type
_entity.pdbx_description
1 polymer ?
#
loop_
_entity_poly.entity_id
_entity_poly.type
_entity_poly.pdbx_seq_one_letter_code
_entity_poly.pdbx_strand_id
1 'polypeptide(L)'
;MKIKILSLWVFSAFILTACGGGSDSSPSFNSSSPESSNNTPQNGNKPADQVLTQIYMSEMSDDATQKILGYDIDTITIKDGQYYTKNENNLGYNQEADMSFLITADGVYEDGPKHPTYGVNIGSVTGSPANFTLKPYSKIASKGLTFNQSYKTIDLSNKSLSEVINPYNAWVIKNNLTSQFPISDTLSRFYNANAATKFPAGSQCFQLTKSENNQEHIELYNDTKNQKNVMDIWNQEANKIAADTQKKIFKDTTAFITSQHPQYDTYAKFQSDFYAGDYYSKGIDFLLSEEISNMKEDINQNSDLTAEEKANVLEYINITNNLCTVYNNTATETIRNAISNFK
;
A
#
# COMPACT_ATOMS: atom_id res chain seq x y z
N MET A 1 -4.56 4.37 8.16
CA MET A 1 -3.42 4.67 7.25
C MET A 1 -3.10 3.44 6.41
N LYS A 2 -3.29 3.54 5.09
CA LYS A 2 -2.99 2.48 4.12
C LYS A 2 -1.49 2.20 4.11
N ILE A 3 -1.07 0.94 4.19
CA ILE A 3 0.24 0.56 3.64
C ILE A 3 0.09 0.70 2.14
N LYS A 4 0.33 1.91 1.62
CA LYS A 4 0.29 2.19 0.19
C LYS A 4 1.39 1.33 -0.43
N ILE A 5 1.05 0.20 -1.04
CA ILE A 5 2.00 -0.56 -1.86
C ILE A 5 2.16 0.26 -3.14
N LEU A 6 3.07 1.21 -3.08
CA LEU A 6 3.04 2.45 -3.84
C LEU A 6 3.70 2.33 -5.23
N SER A 7 3.54 1.20 -5.92
CA SER A 7 4.33 0.97 -7.14
C SER A 7 3.73 0.06 -8.19
N LEU A 8 2.48 -0.36 -8.04
CA LEU A 8 1.84 -1.25 -9.03
C LEU A 8 0.82 -0.55 -9.94
N TRP A 9 0.45 0.70 -9.65
CA TRP A 9 -0.56 1.47 -10.41
C TRP A 9 -0.07 2.08 -11.74
N VAL A 10 1.10 1.68 -12.25
CA VAL A 10 1.71 2.34 -13.41
C VAL A 10 1.60 1.51 -14.71
N PHE A 11 1.10 0.28 -14.64
CA PHE A 11 0.94 -0.54 -15.85
C PHE A 11 -0.34 -0.26 -16.64
N SER A 12 -1.31 0.42 -16.04
CA SER A 12 -2.59 0.77 -16.69
C SER A 12 -2.43 1.68 -17.92
N ALA A 13 -1.30 2.39 -18.04
CA ALA A 13 -1.05 3.33 -19.13
C ALA A 13 -0.60 2.67 -20.45
N PHE A 14 -0.11 1.42 -20.42
CA PHE A 14 0.30 0.69 -21.64
C PHE A 14 -0.83 -0.16 -22.25
N ILE A 15 -1.99 -0.27 -21.57
CA ILE A 15 -3.10 -1.15 -21.97
C ILE A 15 -4.36 -0.34 -22.29
N LEU A 16 -4.20 0.85 -22.87
CA LEU A 16 -5.32 1.62 -23.41
C LEU A 16 -5.67 1.19 -24.84
N THR A 17 -6.01 -0.09 -25.02
CA THR A 17 -6.75 -0.62 -26.18
C THR A 17 -7.34 -2.01 -25.88
N ALA A 18 -8.34 -2.11 -25.00
CA ALA A 18 -9.51 -2.98 -25.17
C ALA A 18 -10.38 -3.01 -23.90
N CYS A 19 -11.57 -2.42 -24.03
CA CYS A 19 -12.73 -2.79 -23.23
C CYS A 19 -13.14 -4.23 -23.63
N GLY A 20 -13.16 -5.17 -22.69
CA GLY A 20 -13.65 -6.52 -22.92
C GLY A 20 -13.63 -7.35 -21.64
N GLY A 21 -14.79 -7.45 -20.98
CA GLY A 21 -14.95 -8.18 -19.72
C GLY A 21 -15.00 -9.71 -19.86
N GLY A 22 -15.13 -10.35 -18.68
CA GLY A 22 -15.30 -11.80 -18.47
C GLY A 22 -13.98 -12.46 -18.08
N SER A 23 -13.91 -13.38 -17.12
CA SER A 23 -14.91 -14.12 -16.37
C SER A 23 -14.20 -14.95 -15.30
N ASP A 24 -14.93 -15.33 -14.25
CA ASP A 24 -14.53 -16.31 -13.24
C ASP A 24 -13.81 -17.53 -13.84
N SER A 25 -12.64 -17.84 -13.29
CA SER A 25 -12.18 -19.22 -13.17
C SER A 25 -11.17 -19.29 -12.03
N SER A 26 -11.65 -19.71 -10.86
CA SER A 26 -10.79 -20.14 -9.76
C SER A 26 -9.95 -21.33 -10.23
N PRO A 27 -8.61 -21.23 -10.28
CA PRO A 27 -7.80 -22.40 -10.51
C PRO A 27 -7.57 -23.06 -9.16
N SER A 28 -8.18 -24.22 -8.95
CA SER A 28 -7.76 -25.14 -7.91
C SER A 28 -6.37 -25.69 -8.27
N PHE A 29 -5.30 -25.17 -7.67
CA PHE A 29 -3.98 -25.79 -7.79
C PHE A 29 -3.43 -26.21 -6.43
N ASN A 30 -3.36 -27.53 -6.26
CA ASN A 30 -2.44 -28.21 -5.35
C ASN A 30 -1.01 -27.84 -5.79
N SER A 31 -0.31 -27.04 -4.99
CA SER A 31 1.13 -26.84 -5.14
C SER A 31 1.87 -27.66 -4.08
N SER A 32 2.57 -28.69 -4.55
CA SER A 32 3.62 -29.36 -3.80
C SER A 32 4.77 -28.37 -3.60
N SER A 33 4.96 -27.90 -2.37
CA SER A 33 6.07 -27.02 -2.00
C SER A 33 7.41 -27.76 -2.04
N PRO A 34 8.51 -27.17 -2.54
CA PRO A 34 9.85 -27.60 -2.18
C PRO A 34 10.14 -27.16 -0.75
N GLU A 35 10.71 -28.07 0.04
CA GLU A 35 11.08 -27.88 1.44
C GLU A 35 11.92 -26.60 1.66
N SER A 36 11.37 -25.63 2.39
CA SER A 36 12.14 -24.56 3.01
C SER A 36 12.27 -24.84 4.51
N SER A 37 13.52 -24.88 4.97
CA SER A 37 13.98 -25.01 6.34
C SER A 37 13.00 -24.54 7.43
N ASN A 38 12.71 -25.45 8.36
CA ASN A 38 11.99 -25.21 9.61
C ASN A 38 12.49 -23.97 10.37
N ASN A 39 11.77 -22.86 10.26
CA ASN A 39 11.68 -21.87 11.34
C ASN A 39 10.23 -21.85 11.81
N THR A 40 9.99 -22.64 12.85
CA THR A 40 8.73 -22.62 13.61
C THR A 40 8.48 -21.18 14.09
N PRO A 41 7.29 -20.60 13.91
CA PRO A 41 6.97 -19.30 14.50
C PRO A 41 7.02 -19.45 16.02
N GLN A 42 8.01 -18.83 16.67
CA GLN A 42 8.00 -18.68 18.13
C GLN A 42 6.82 -17.77 18.49
N ASN A 43 5.72 -18.39 18.93
CA ASN A 43 4.60 -17.70 19.57
C ASN A 43 5.10 -16.86 20.75
N GLY A 44 4.85 -15.55 20.69
CA GLY A 44 4.80 -14.70 21.89
C GLY A 44 5.95 -13.71 22.11
N ASN A 45 6.98 -13.65 21.25
CA ASN A 45 8.03 -12.64 21.42
C ASN A 45 7.59 -11.28 20.84
N LYS A 46 7.67 -10.25 21.69
CA LYS A 46 7.58 -8.85 21.25
C LYS A 46 8.74 -8.58 20.29
N PRO A 47 8.49 -7.97 19.12
CA PRO A 47 9.58 -7.53 18.25
C PRO A 47 10.47 -6.54 19.01
N ALA A 48 11.75 -6.50 18.63
CA ALA A 48 12.66 -5.48 19.13
C ALA A 48 12.13 -4.08 18.79
N ASP A 49 12.44 -3.12 19.65
CA ASP A 49 12.12 -1.72 19.38
C ASP A 49 12.81 -1.27 18.10
N GLN A 50 12.05 -0.65 17.19
CA GLN A 50 12.56 -0.22 15.90
C GLN A 50 11.75 0.93 15.33
N VAL A 51 12.39 1.72 14.47
CA VAL A 51 11.77 2.77 13.68
C VAL A 51 11.96 2.43 12.21
N LEU A 52 10.85 2.40 11.50
CA LEU A 52 10.77 2.16 10.06
C LEU A 52 10.06 3.34 9.42
N THR A 53 10.36 3.62 8.15
CA THR A 53 9.75 4.74 7.44
C THR A 53 9.24 4.32 6.09
N GLN A 54 7.99 4.64 5.77
CA GLN A 54 7.48 4.64 4.41
C GLN A 54 7.56 6.06 3.85
N ILE A 55 7.97 6.19 2.59
CA ILE A 55 8.22 7.49 1.96
C ILE A 55 7.59 7.51 0.58
N TYR A 56 6.81 8.55 0.33
CA TYR A 56 6.31 8.91 -0.98
C TYR A 56 6.77 10.31 -1.36
N MET A 57 7.09 10.51 -2.64
CA MET A 57 7.45 11.81 -3.21
C MET A 57 6.63 12.04 -4.47
N SER A 58 6.11 13.26 -4.60
CA SER A 58 5.38 13.72 -5.78
C SER A 58 5.65 15.21 -6.01
N GLU A 59 5.04 15.79 -7.05
CA GLU A 59 4.98 17.24 -7.18
C GLU A 59 3.71 17.75 -6.51
N MET A 60 3.80 18.85 -5.76
CA MET A 60 2.62 19.55 -5.29
C MET A 60 1.96 20.27 -6.47
N SER A 61 0.74 19.86 -6.82
CA SER A 61 -0.06 20.58 -7.81
C SER A 61 -0.85 21.70 -7.13
N ASP A 62 -0.19 22.81 -6.80
CA ASP A 62 -0.92 24.08 -6.87
C ASP A 62 -0.02 25.30 -7.00
N ASP A 63 -0.48 26.18 -7.87
CA ASP A 63 0.00 27.52 -8.20
C ASP A 63 1.27 27.66 -9.07
N ALA A 64 1.14 28.52 -10.08
CA ALA A 64 2.06 28.77 -11.18
C ALA A 64 3.42 29.40 -10.77
N THR A 65 3.77 29.33 -9.48
CA THR A 65 4.93 30.01 -8.92
C THR A 65 5.80 29.18 -7.98
N GLN A 66 5.49 27.92 -7.62
CA GLN A 66 6.39 27.14 -6.74
C GLN A 66 6.53 25.65 -7.13
N LYS A 67 7.61 25.37 -7.87
CA LYS A 67 8.17 24.04 -8.20
C LYS A 67 8.73 23.31 -6.96
N ILE A 68 7.90 23.06 -5.95
CA ILE A 68 8.32 22.46 -4.67
C ILE A 68 8.18 20.94 -4.71
N LEU A 69 9.20 20.25 -4.19
CA LEU A 69 9.16 18.81 -3.96
C LEU A 69 8.13 18.47 -2.89
N GLY A 70 7.12 17.71 -3.29
CA GLY A 70 6.12 17.15 -2.41
C GLY A 70 6.59 15.83 -1.79
N TYR A 71 6.29 15.61 -0.52
CA TYR A 71 6.59 14.38 0.19
C TYR A 71 5.49 14.02 1.20
N ASP A 72 5.37 12.71 1.43
CA ASP A 72 4.51 12.08 2.42
C ASP A 72 5.34 11.00 3.13
N ILE A 73 5.68 11.24 4.40
CA ILE A 73 6.58 10.40 5.18
C ILE A 73 5.85 9.82 6.39
N ASP A 74 5.65 8.51 6.35
CA ASP A 74 5.03 7.73 7.41
C ASP A 74 6.10 7.07 8.28
N THR A 75 6.28 7.60 9.48
CA THR A 75 7.18 7.01 10.47
C THR A 75 6.43 5.97 11.28
N ILE A 76 6.84 4.72 11.18
CA ILE A 76 6.35 3.58 11.95
C ILE A 76 7.30 3.36 13.13
N THR A 77 6.78 3.49 14.35
CA THR A 77 7.54 3.17 15.57
C THR A 77 6.96 1.92 16.21
N ILE A 78 7.80 0.89 16.35
CA ILE A 78 7.49 -0.29 17.14
C ILE A 78 8.19 -0.11 18.50
N LYS A 79 7.40 -0.02 19.56
CA LYS A 79 7.90 0.19 20.92
C LYS A 79 7.14 -0.68 21.90
N ASP A 80 7.84 -1.53 22.64
CA ASP A 80 7.25 -2.43 23.65
C ASP A 80 6.14 -3.37 23.10
N GLY A 81 6.22 -3.69 21.80
CA GLY A 81 5.22 -4.49 21.07
C GLY A 81 3.98 -3.72 20.63
N GLN A 82 3.98 -2.39 20.72
CA GLN A 82 2.95 -1.51 20.15
C GLN A 82 3.42 -0.94 18.82
N TYR A 83 2.49 -0.70 17.90
CA TYR A 83 2.74 -0.13 16.58
C TYR A 83 2.14 1.27 16.51
N TYR A 84 2.99 2.27 16.33
CA TYR A 84 2.58 3.66 16.20
C TYR A 84 2.93 4.20 14.82
N THR A 85 2.10 5.10 14.32
CA THR A 85 2.36 5.84 13.09
C THR A 85 2.34 7.34 13.32
N LYS A 86 3.29 8.02 12.70
CA LYS A 86 3.33 9.48 12.65
C LYS A 86 3.61 9.91 11.22
N ASN A 87 2.67 10.67 10.66
CA ASN A 87 2.77 11.21 9.31
C ASN A 87 3.35 12.62 9.30
N GLU A 88 4.29 12.87 8.40
CA GLU A 88 4.86 14.17 8.08
C GLU A 88 4.76 14.37 6.57
N ASN A 89 3.87 15.25 6.12
CA ASN A 89 3.67 15.54 4.70
C ASN A 89 3.59 17.05 4.45
N ASN A 90 3.94 17.47 3.24
CA ASN A 90 3.66 18.81 2.73
C ASN A 90 2.67 18.81 1.55
N LEU A 91 2.18 17.63 1.14
CA LEU A 91 1.28 17.45 0.00
C LEU A 91 -0.15 17.98 0.22
N GLY A 92 -0.45 18.53 1.40
CA GLY A 92 -1.77 19.07 1.70
C GLY A 92 -2.83 17.99 1.97
N TYR A 93 -2.41 16.74 2.17
CA TYR A 93 -3.33 15.67 2.55
C TYR A 93 -3.92 15.93 3.94
N ASN A 94 -5.24 15.92 4.04
CA ASN A 94 -5.94 16.05 5.31
C ASN A 94 -5.95 14.69 6.03
N GLN A 95 -4.97 14.50 6.91
CA GLN A 95 -4.78 13.25 7.65
C GLN A 95 -6.03 12.75 8.39
N GLU A 96 -6.92 13.64 8.86
CA GLU A 96 -8.15 13.22 9.55
C GLU A 96 -9.24 12.75 8.59
N ALA A 97 -9.30 13.33 7.39
CA ALA A 97 -10.24 12.89 6.35
C ALA A 97 -9.82 11.54 5.77
N ASP A 98 -8.52 11.28 5.65
CA ASP A 98 -7.96 10.04 5.10
C ASP A 98 -7.96 8.85 6.09
N MET A 99 -8.57 9.01 7.26
CA MET A 99 -8.71 7.93 8.23
C MET A 99 -9.75 6.90 7.78
N SER A 100 -9.51 5.66 8.12
CA SER A 100 -10.41 4.53 7.88
C SER A 100 -10.52 3.68 9.15
N PHE A 101 -11.53 2.81 9.19
CA PHE A 101 -11.70 1.83 10.26
C PHE A 101 -12.19 0.51 9.68
N LEU A 102 -11.86 -0.59 10.37
CA LEU A 102 -12.11 -1.95 9.90
C LEU A 102 -13.26 -2.56 10.71
N ILE A 103 -14.13 -3.32 10.05
CA ILE A 103 -15.23 -4.04 10.72
C ILE A 103 -15.20 -5.51 10.30
N THR A 104 -15.24 -6.40 11.28
CA THR A 104 -15.39 -7.86 11.11
C THR A 104 -16.78 -8.29 11.58
N ALA A 105 -17.10 -9.59 11.45
CA ALA A 105 -18.37 -10.13 11.94
C ALA A 105 -18.65 -9.79 13.42
N ASP A 106 -17.59 -9.69 14.22
CA ASP A 106 -17.62 -9.58 15.68
C ASP A 106 -16.86 -8.37 16.25
N GLY A 107 -16.19 -7.57 15.42
CA GLY A 107 -15.28 -6.53 15.89
C GLY A 107 -15.25 -5.26 15.07
N VAL A 108 -14.79 -4.20 15.73
CA VAL A 108 -14.54 -2.88 15.16
C VAL A 108 -13.11 -2.49 15.54
N TYR A 109 -12.32 -2.09 14.56
CA TYR A 109 -10.92 -1.73 14.72
C TYR A 109 -10.70 -0.33 14.13
N GLU A 110 -10.14 0.54 14.94
CA GLU A 110 -10.01 1.97 14.66
C GLU A 110 -8.62 2.45 15.11
N ASP A 111 -8.27 3.67 14.75
CA ASP A 111 -7.05 4.30 15.23
C ASP A 111 -7.14 4.56 16.74
N GLY A 112 -6.09 4.20 17.46
CA GLY A 112 -6.00 4.31 18.92
C GLY A 112 -5.53 5.69 19.41
N PRO A 113 -5.32 5.83 20.73
CA PRO A 113 -4.88 7.09 21.31
C PRO A 113 -3.51 7.51 20.76
N LYS A 114 -3.34 8.82 20.55
CA LYS A 114 -2.09 9.43 20.08
C LYS A 114 -1.06 9.52 21.20
N HIS A 115 0.09 8.89 21.00
CA HIS A 115 1.28 9.06 21.82
C HIS A 115 1.99 10.37 21.43
N PRO A 116 2.44 11.21 22.39
CA PRO A 116 3.07 12.51 22.09
C PRO A 116 4.30 12.41 21.19
N THR A 117 5.09 11.34 21.33
CA THR A 117 6.35 11.15 20.58
C THR A 117 6.17 10.31 19.33
N TYR A 118 5.31 9.29 19.37
CA TYR A 118 5.29 8.21 18.38
C TYR A 118 4.11 8.29 17.42
N GLY A 119 3.12 9.16 17.71
CA GLY A 119 1.93 9.31 16.89
C GLY A 119 0.80 8.37 17.30
N VAL A 120 -0.07 8.05 16.36
CA VAL A 120 -1.32 7.31 16.58
C VAL A 120 -1.01 5.83 16.85
N ASN A 121 -1.64 5.24 17.85
CA ASN A 121 -1.51 3.80 18.11
C ASN A 121 -2.38 3.00 17.14
N ILE A 122 -1.77 2.25 16.24
CA ILE A 122 -2.47 1.40 15.26
C ILE A 122 -2.77 0.01 15.83
N GLY A 123 -2.08 -0.41 16.89
CA GLY A 123 -2.32 -1.70 17.52
C GLY A 123 -1.07 -2.32 18.13
N SER A 124 -1.05 -3.65 18.18
CA SER A 124 0.07 -4.43 18.73
C SER A 124 0.69 -5.32 17.68
N VAL A 125 2.00 -5.53 17.80
CA VAL A 125 2.77 -6.39 16.91
C VAL A 125 3.51 -7.47 17.66
N THR A 126 3.57 -8.64 17.05
CA THR A 126 4.38 -9.78 17.50
C THR A 126 5.24 -10.30 16.35
N GLY A 127 6.36 -10.96 16.67
CA GLY A 127 7.22 -11.59 15.66
C GLY A 127 8.55 -10.86 15.46
N SER A 128 8.96 -10.73 14.19
CA SER A 128 10.29 -10.25 13.78
C SER A 128 10.17 -9.20 12.65
N PRO A 129 11.23 -8.42 12.36
CA PRO A 129 11.20 -7.48 11.24
C PRO A 129 10.95 -8.13 9.87
N ALA A 130 11.28 -9.41 9.71
CA ALA A 130 11.03 -10.15 8.47
C ALA A 130 9.61 -10.73 8.41
N ASN A 131 8.97 -10.97 9.55
CA ASN A 131 7.62 -11.53 9.64
C ASN A 131 6.96 -11.01 10.91
N PHE A 132 5.99 -10.11 10.78
CA PHE A 132 5.24 -9.64 11.94
C PHE A 132 3.74 -9.82 11.74
N THR A 133 3.08 -10.04 12.87
CA THR A 133 1.62 -10.09 12.97
C THR A 133 1.15 -8.80 13.63
N LEU A 134 0.39 -7.99 12.89
CA LEU A 134 -0.31 -6.83 13.42
C LEU A 134 -1.70 -7.25 13.92
N LYS A 135 -2.00 -6.86 15.15
CA LYS A 135 -3.35 -6.87 15.72
C LYS A 135 -3.82 -5.42 15.81
N PRO A 136 -4.75 -4.99 14.95
CA PRO A 136 -5.24 -3.62 14.96
C PRO A 136 -5.81 -3.22 16.31
N TYR A 137 -5.72 -1.94 16.64
CA TYR A 137 -6.32 -1.38 17.84
C TYR A 137 -7.85 -1.48 17.76
N SER A 138 -8.48 -1.71 18.91
CA SER A 138 -9.93 -1.73 19.04
C SER A 138 -10.34 -1.08 20.35
N LYS A 139 -11.16 -0.02 20.26
CA LYS A 139 -11.71 0.66 21.42
C LYS A 139 -12.66 -0.23 22.23
N ILE A 140 -13.33 -1.16 21.55
CA ILE A 140 -14.23 -2.16 22.17
C ILE A 140 -13.51 -3.45 22.54
N ALA A 141 -12.17 -3.47 22.49
CA ALA A 141 -11.32 -4.59 22.84
C ALA A 141 -11.56 -5.86 21.98
N SER A 142 -11.95 -5.71 20.71
CA SER A 142 -11.95 -6.79 19.73
C SER A 142 -10.52 -7.29 19.48
N LYS A 143 -10.36 -8.62 19.35
CA LYS A 143 -9.04 -9.27 19.20
C LYS A 143 -8.97 -10.26 18.03
N GLY A 144 -10.06 -10.38 17.27
CA GLY A 144 -10.21 -11.41 16.25
C GLY A 144 -9.32 -11.17 15.03
N LEU A 145 -9.21 -9.92 14.59
CA LEU A 145 -8.51 -9.57 13.34
C LEU A 145 -7.00 -9.51 13.54
N THR A 146 -6.28 -10.15 12.63
CA THR A 146 -4.83 -10.09 12.55
C THR A 146 -4.39 -9.99 11.10
N PHE A 147 -3.36 -9.18 10.83
CA PHE A 147 -2.65 -9.14 9.57
C PHE A 147 -1.27 -9.76 9.75
N ASN A 148 -0.91 -10.73 8.93
CA ASN A 148 0.43 -11.31 8.88
C ASN A 148 1.16 -10.74 7.66
N GLN A 149 2.32 -10.15 7.91
CA GLN A 149 3.11 -9.50 6.87
C GLN A 149 4.51 -10.09 6.83
N SER A 150 4.91 -10.50 5.63
CA SER A 150 6.25 -11.04 5.36
C SER A 150 7.05 -10.04 4.56
N TYR A 151 8.31 -9.88 4.93
CA TYR A 151 9.23 -8.94 4.34
C TYR A 151 10.54 -9.61 3.95
N LYS A 152 11.07 -9.18 2.80
CA LYS A 152 12.45 -9.44 2.40
C LYS A 152 13.30 -8.23 2.74
N THR A 153 14.41 -8.46 3.45
CA THR A 153 15.41 -7.41 3.71
C THR A 153 16.30 -7.23 2.48
N ILE A 154 16.51 -5.98 2.09
CA ILE A 154 17.39 -5.58 0.99
C ILE A 154 18.46 -4.66 1.56
N ASP A 155 19.73 -5.03 1.38
CA ASP A 155 20.86 -4.16 1.69
C ASP A 155 20.92 -3.03 0.65
N LEU A 156 20.94 -1.80 1.14
CA LEU A 156 21.03 -0.59 0.33
C LEU A 156 22.44 -0.03 0.26
N SER A 157 23.40 -0.56 1.02
CA SER A 157 24.77 -0.05 1.10
C SER A 157 25.38 0.18 -0.28
N ASN A 158 25.85 1.41 -0.54
CA ASN A 158 26.44 1.86 -1.81
C ASN A 158 25.51 1.81 -3.04
N LYS A 159 24.21 1.53 -2.87
CA LYS A 159 23.21 1.70 -3.94
C LYS A 159 22.88 3.18 -4.14
N SER A 160 22.51 3.52 -5.37
CA SER A 160 22.07 4.87 -5.72
C SER A 160 20.76 5.21 -5.03
N LEU A 161 20.63 6.45 -4.55
CA LEU A 161 19.41 6.97 -3.95
C LEU A 161 18.24 6.97 -4.95
N SER A 162 18.50 7.44 -6.18
CA SER A 162 17.48 7.59 -7.21
C SER A 162 16.86 6.25 -7.61
N GLU A 163 17.65 5.17 -7.64
CA GLU A 163 17.21 3.82 -7.99
C GLU A 163 16.38 3.12 -6.90
N VAL A 164 16.29 3.72 -5.71
CA VAL A 164 15.67 3.08 -4.53
C VAL A 164 14.37 3.77 -4.13
N ILE A 165 14.34 5.11 -4.05
CA ILE A 165 13.16 5.81 -3.50
C ILE A 165 11.96 5.79 -4.47
N ASN A 166 12.20 5.96 -5.76
CA ASN A 166 11.16 5.81 -6.78
C ASN A 166 11.77 5.19 -8.05
N PRO A 167 11.81 3.86 -8.10
CA PRO A 167 12.53 3.18 -9.17
C PRO A 167 11.83 3.32 -10.53
N TYR A 168 10.53 3.62 -10.55
CA TYR A 168 9.80 3.98 -11.77
C TYR A 168 10.33 5.28 -12.37
N ASN A 169 10.40 6.36 -11.58
CA ASN A 169 10.90 7.64 -12.08
C ASN A 169 12.35 7.54 -12.57
N ALA A 170 13.18 6.79 -11.84
CA ALA A 170 14.56 6.53 -12.26
C ALA A 170 14.63 5.76 -13.59
N TRP A 171 13.77 4.75 -13.77
CA TRP A 171 13.68 3.98 -15.02
C TRP A 171 13.23 4.85 -16.21
N VAL A 172 12.20 5.68 -16.04
CA VAL A 172 11.71 6.60 -17.08
C VAL A 172 12.82 7.58 -17.49
N ILE A 173 13.52 8.19 -16.53
CA ILE A 173 14.61 9.15 -16.80
C ILE A 173 15.77 8.44 -17.51
N LYS A 174 16.20 7.28 -17.01
CA LYS A 174 17.30 6.49 -17.58
C LYS A 174 17.05 6.09 -19.03
N ASN A 175 15.80 5.71 -19.35
CA ASN A 175 15.41 5.24 -20.68
C ASN A 175 14.84 6.36 -21.58
N ASN A 176 14.91 7.63 -21.15
CA ASN A 176 14.42 8.79 -21.89
C ASN A 176 12.93 8.66 -22.31
N LEU A 177 12.11 8.11 -21.41
CA LEU A 177 10.69 7.84 -21.66
C LEU A 177 9.76 8.97 -21.15
N THR A 178 10.30 10.13 -20.79
CA THR A 178 9.53 11.22 -20.16
C THR A 178 8.41 11.80 -21.04
N SER A 179 8.45 11.59 -22.36
CA SER A 179 7.35 11.96 -23.26
C SER A 179 6.16 11.01 -23.19
N GLN A 180 6.40 9.73 -22.85
CA GLN A 180 5.37 8.69 -22.70
C GLN A 180 4.88 8.61 -21.26
N PHE A 181 5.79 8.83 -20.32
CA PHE A 181 5.58 8.83 -18.88
C PHE A 181 5.99 10.17 -18.30
N PRO A 182 5.08 11.16 -18.31
CA PRO A 182 5.39 12.49 -17.82
C PRO A 182 5.88 12.44 -16.36
N ILE A 183 7.06 12.98 -16.15
CA ILE A 183 7.61 13.27 -14.82
C ILE A 183 7.73 14.77 -14.71
N SER A 184 7.37 15.32 -13.57
CA SER A 184 7.51 16.76 -13.36
C SER A 184 8.96 17.23 -13.45
N ASP A 185 9.13 18.50 -13.84
CA ASP A 185 10.42 19.19 -13.79
C ASP A 185 11.05 19.09 -12.40
N THR A 186 10.22 19.23 -11.36
CA THR A 186 10.66 19.23 -9.97
C THR A 186 11.27 17.88 -9.58
N LEU A 187 10.55 16.79 -9.86
CA LEU A 187 11.04 15.43 -9.59
C LEU A 187 12.28 15.12 -10.44
N SER A 188 12.28 15.50 -11.71
CA SER A 188 13.43 15.31 -12.61
C SER A 188 14.70 16.00 -12.05
N ARG A 189 14.58 17.25 -11.59
CA ARG A 189 15.69 17.97 -10.93
C ARG A 189 16.14 17.28 -9.64
N PHE A 190 15.20 16.78 -8.84
CA PHE A 190 15.52 16.08 -7.60
C PHE A 190 16.36 14.83 -7.85
N TYR A 191 15.97 13.97 -8.80
CA TYR A 191 16.72 12.76 -9.14
C TYR A 191 18.09 13.08 -9.74
N ASN A 192 18.18 14.10 -10.58
CA ASN A 192 19.45 14.54 -11.16
C ASN A 192 20.41 15.10 -10.10
N ALA A 193 19.91 15.94 -9.19
CA ALA A 193 20.71 16.50 -8.10
C ALA A 193 21.25 15.42 -7.14
N ASN A 194 20.55 14.29 -7.03
CA ASN A 194 20.91 13.18 -6.16
C ASN A 194 21.46 11.95 -6.91
N ALA A 195 21.80 12.07 -8.20
CA ALA A 195 22.27 10.94 -9.00
C ALA A 195 23.58 10.32 -8.48
N ALA A 196 24.43 11.13 -7.82
CA ALA A 196 25.66 10.67 -7.18
C ALA A 196 25.46 10.28 -5.70
N THR A 197 24.29 10.54 -5.12
CA THR A 197 23.99 10.22 -3.73
C THR A 197 23.82 8.72 -3.57
N LYS A 198 24.54 8.16 -2.61
CA LYS A 198 24.50 6.74 -2.29
C LYS A 198 24.17 6.52 -0.84
N PHE A 199 23.54 5.39 -0.56
CA PHE A 199 23.27 4.98 0.81
C PHE A 199 24.56 4.56 1.53
N PRO A 200 24.76 5.01 2.78
CA PRO A 200 25.88 4.58 3.60
C PRO A 200 25.71 3.12 4.07
N ALA A 201 26.80 2.54 4.58
CA ALA A 201 26.78 1.20 5.16
C ALA A 201 25.73 1.07 6.27
N GLY A 202 25.03 -0.07 6.31
CA GLY A 202 23.96 -0.32 7.28
C GLY A 202 22.60 0.25 6.88
N SER A 203 22.49 0.87 5.69
CA SER A 203 21.21 1.23 5.11
C SER A 203 20.48 -0.01 4.60
N GLN A 204 19.23 -0.20 5.01
CA GLN A 204 18.42 -1.33 4.60
C GLN A 204 17.00 -0.88 4.29
N CYS A 205 16.34 -1.62 3.40
CA CYS A 205 14.90 -1.56 3.27
C CYS A 205 14.27 -2.93 3.40
N PHE A 206 12.97 -2.93 3.62
CA PHE A 206 12.13 -4.11 3.76
C PHE A 206 11.07 -4.04 2.68
N GLN A 207 11.09 -5.03 1.79
CA GLN A 207 10.11 -5.22 0.74
C GLN A 207 9.01 -6.13 1.27
N LEU A 208 7.77 -5.65 1.30
CA LEU A 208 6.61 -6.49 1.57
C LEU A 208 6.51 -7.54 0.46
N THR A 209 6.56 -8.81 0.82
CA THR A 209 6.42 -9.92 -0.12
C THR A 209 5.04 -10.56 -0.05
N LYS A 210 4.41 -10.50 1.12
CA LYS A 210 3.07 -11.05 1.36
C LYS A 210 2.37 -10.30 2.49
N SER A 211 1.07 -10.03 2.31
CA SER A 211 0.16 -9.63 3.37
C SER A 211 -1.04 -10.56 3.35
N GLU A 212 -1.47 -11.02 4.52
CA GLU A 212 -2.68 -11.84 4.65
C GLU A 212 -3.43 -11.52 5.94
N ASN A 213 -4.75 -11.61 5.88
CA ASN A 213 -5.63 -11.48 7.03
C ASN A 213 -6.17 -12.87 7.45
N ASN A 214 -6.59 -12.99 8.70
CA ASN A 214 -7.15 -14.25 9.22
C ASN A 214 -8.68 -14.35 9.11
N GLN A 215 -9.37 -13.30 8.69
CA GLN A 215 -10.82 -13.25 8.56
C GLN A 215 -11.29 -12.10 7.64
N GLU A 216 -12.47 -12.30 7.04
CA GLU A 216 -13.09 -11.26 6.22
C GLU A 216 -13.38 -9.99 7.03
N HIS A 217 -13.27 -8.85 6.36
CA HIS A 217 -13.55 -7.55 6.92
C HIS A 217 -13.89 -6.54 5.83
N ILE A 218 -14.43 -5.40 6.26
CA ILE A 218 -14.59 -4.21 5.43
C ILE A 218 -13.72 -3.09 6.00
N GLU A 219 -13.13 -2.28 5.14
CA GLU A 219 -12.50 -1.00 5.48
C GLU A 219 -13.44 0.13 5.08
N LEU A 220 -13.83 0.99 6.01
CA LEU A 220 -14.73 2.12 5.77
C LEU A 220 -13.99 3.44 5.90
N TYR A 221 -14.20 4.35 4.93
CA TYR A 221 -13.47 5.61 4.83
C TYR A 221 -14.23 6.77 5.48
N ASN A 222 -13.57 7.53 6.36
CA ASN A 222 -14.23 8.58 7.13
C ASN A 222 -14.63 9.79 6.29
N ASP A 223 -13.87 10.15 5.26
CA ASP A 223 -14.21 11.21 4.31
C ASP A 223 -15.53 10.96 3.57
N THR A 224 -15.92 9.69 3.39
CA THR A 224 -17.17 9.29 2.72
C THR A 224 -18.41 9.38 3.63
N LYS A 225 -18.22 9.66 4.92
CA LYS A 225 -19.29 9.62 5.93
C LYS A 225 -20.47 10.50 5.53
N ASN A 226 -21.65 9.88 5.41
CA ASN A 226 -22.94 10.53 5.11
C ASN A 226 -22.91 11.42 3.84
N GLN A 227 -21.96 11.19 2.93
CA GLN A 227 -22.01 11.87 1.64
C GLN A 227 -23.28 11.45 0.89
N LYS A 228 -23.89 12.40 0.18
CA LYS A 228 -25.18 12.17 -0.48
C LYS A 228 -25.15 10.98 -1.45
N ASN A 229 -24.13 10.91 -2.30
CA ASN A 229 -23.93 9.80 -3.24
C ASN A 229 -23.81 8.45 -2.52
N VAL A 230 -23.08 8.38 -1.41
CA VAL A 230 -22.90 7.15 -0.62
C VAL A 230 -24.23 6.66 -0.05
N MET A 231 -25.04 7.57 0.51
CA MET A 231 -26.37 7.23 1.02
C MET A 231 -27.32 6.79 -0.10
N ASP A 232 -27.30 7.50 -1.23
CA ASP A 232 -28.16 7.19 -2.38
C ASP A 232 -27.83 5.78 -2.93
N ILE A 233 -26.54 5.46 -3.09
CA ILE A 233 -26.08 4.13 -3.52
C ILE A 233 -26.47 3.07 -2.49
N TRP A 234 -26.21 3.28 -1.20
CA TRP A 234 -26.60 2.31 -0.18
C TRP A 234 -28.10 2.00 -0.22
N ASN A 235 -28.95 3.03 -0.36
CA ASN A 235 -30.40 2.84 -0.47
C ASN A 235 -30.80 2.13 -1.77
N GLN A 236 -30.10 2.40 -2.87
CA GLN A 236 -30.31 1.70 -4.13
C GLN A 236 -29.99 0.20 -3.96
N GLU A 237 -28.80 -0.14 -3.46
CA GLU A 237 -28.37 -1.52 -3.23
C GLU A 237 -29.28 -2.26 -2.24
N ALA A 238 -29.74 -1.58 -1.18
CA ALA A 238 -30.65 -2.16 -0.20
C ALA A 238 -32.02 -2.58 -0.78
N ASN A 239 -32.45 -1.96 -1.87
CA ASN A 239 -33.71 -2.26 -2.54
C ASN A 239 -33.54 -3.16 -3.78
N LYS A 240 -32.30 -3.49 -4.18
CA LYS A 240 -32.05 -4.38 -5.31
C LYS A 240 -32.32 -5.85 -4.95
N ILE A 241 -32.86 -6.58 -5.92
CA ILE A 241 -32.95 -8.04 -5.94
C ILE A 241 -32.05 -8.52 -7.09
N ALA A 242 -30.77 -8.17 -7.06
CA ALA A 242 -29.82 -8.46 -8.13
C ALA A 242 -28.74 -9.44 -7.66
N ALA A 243 -28.26 -10.31 -8.58
CA ALA A 243 -27.26 -11.34 -8.28
C ALA A 243 -25.83 -10.79 -8.15
N ASP A 244 -25.59 -9.56 -8.60
CA ASP A 244 -24.29 -8.88 -8.65
C ASP A 244 -23.96 -8.09 -7.38
N THR A 245 -24.84 -8.11 -6.38
CA THR A 245 -24.69 -7.40 -5.12
C THR A 245 -24.83 -8.36 -3.95
N GLN A 246 -23.83 -8.38 -3.07
CA GLN A 246 -23.84 -9.24 -1.88
C GLN A 246 -24.15 -8.42 -0.63
N LYS A 247 -25.24 -8.76 0.05
CA LYS A 247 -25.54 -8.21 1.38
C LYS A 247 -24.77 -8.99 2.44
N LYS A 248 -23.96 -8.30 3.25
CA LYS A 248 -23.25 -8.87 4.39
C LYS A 248 -23.58 -8.13 5.69
N ILE A 249 -23.60 -8.87 6.78
CA ILE A 249 -23.80 -8.34 8.13
C ILE A 249 -22.47 -8.45 8.88
N PHE A 250 -21.97 -7.31 9.32
CA PHE A 250 -20.79 -7.20 10.19
C PHE A 250 -21.22 -6.62 11.55
N LYS A 251 -20.28 -6.45 12.48
CA LYS A 251 -20.57 -5.90 13.80
C LYS A 251 -21.27 -4.55 13.69
N ASP A 252 -22.54 -4.51 14.12
CA ASP A 252 -23.43 -3.35 14.10
C ASP A 252 -23.55 -2.66 12.71
N THR A 253 -23.33 -3.44 11.64
CA THR A 253 -23.18 -2.92 10.27
C THR A 253 -23.94 -3.78 9.27
N THR A 254 -24.66 -3.13 8.36
CA THR A 254 -25.17 -3.76 7.14
C THR A 254 -24.41 -3.21 5.93
N ALA A 255 -23.73 -4.08 5.20
CA ALA A 255 -22.92 -3.73 4.05
C ALA A 255 -23.46 -4.38 2.76
N PHE A 256 -23.29 -3.68 1.65
CA PHE A 256 -23.52 -4.17 0.30
C PHE A 256 -22.22 -4.11 -0.48
N ILE A 257 -21.82 -5.25 -1.04
CA ILE A 257 -20.59 -5.41 -1.82
C ILE A 257 -20.98 -5.54 -3.29
N THR A 258 -20.44 -4.69 -4.15
CA THR A 258 -20.81 -4.58 -5.56
C THR A 258 -19.64 -4.07 -6.41
N SER A 259 -19.46 -4.65 -7.60
CA SER A 259 -18.44 -4.21 -8.58
C SER A 259 -18.96 -3.11 -9.53
N GLN A 260 -20.21 -2.66 -9.37
CA GLN A 260 -20.85 -1.71 -10.27
C GLN A 260 -20.34 -0.26 -10.11
N HIS A 261 -19.52 0.01 -9.09
CA HIS A 261 -19.01 1.33 -8.81
C HIS A 261 -17.48 1.32 -8.84
N PRO A 262 -16.85 2.17 -9.68
CA PRO A 262 -15.42 2.11 -9.93
C PRO A 262 -14.56 2.66 -8.78
N GLN A 263 -15.17 3.39 -7.83
CA GLN A 263 -14.45 4.06 -6.74
C GLN A 263 -14.34 3.22 -5.47
N TYR A 264 -15.39 2.47 -5.15
CA TYR A 264 -15.54 1.70 -3.92
C TYR A 264 -16.38 0.47 -4.23
N ASP A 265 -15.99 -0.68 -3.70
CA ASP A 265 -16.77 -1.92 -3.85
C ASP A 265 -17.78 -2.14 -2.72
N THR A 266 -17.70 -1.36 -1.64
CA THR A 266 -18.51 -1.56 -0.43
C THR A 266 -19.24 -0.29 -0.02
N TYR A 267 -20.54 -0.44 0.25
CA TYR A 267 -21.38 0.61 0.82
C TYR A 267 -22.04 0.08 2.09
N ALA A 268 -21.80 0.74 3.22
CA ALA A 268 -22.20 0.23 4.52
C ALA A 268 -22.97 1.27 5.33
N LYS A 269 -23.92 0.76 6.11
CA LYS A 269 -24.56 1.51 7.20
C LYS A 269 -24.04 0.93 8.52
N PHE A 270 -23.18 1.68 9.18
CA PHE A 270 -22.67 1.37 10.51
C PHE A 270 -23.37 2.27 11.52
N GLN A 271 -24.12 1.66 12.43
CA GLN A 271 -25.01 2.40 13.34
C GLN A 271 -26.00 3.30 12.57
N SER A 272 -25.92 4.63 12.75
CA SER A 272 -26.77 5.62 12.06
C SER A 272 -26.13 6.22 10.81
N ASP A 273 -24.86 5.95 10.56
CA ASP A 273 -24.06 6.62 9.54
C ASP A 273 -23.77 5.73 8.34
N PHE A 274 -23.60 6.34 7.18
CA PHE A 274 -23.33 5.69 5.90
C PHE A 274 -21.91 5.94 5.45
N TYR A 275 -21.25 4.91 4.94
CA TYR A 275 -19.87 4.93 4.52
C TYR A 275 -19.70 4.17 3.20
N ALA A 276 -18.72 4.58 2.41
CA ALA A 276 -18.17 3.77 1.34
C ALA A 276 -16.78 3.24 1.76
N GLY A 277 -16.34 2.19 1.10
CA GLY A 277 -15.19 1.42 1.53
C GLY A 277 -14.86 0.27 0.60
N ASP A 278 -13.98 -0.60 1.08
CA ASP A 278 -13.52 -1.78 0.36
C ASP A 278 -13.76 -3.05 1.18
N TYR A 279 -14.09 -4.15 0.51
CA TYR A 279 -14.28 -5.47 1.09
C TYR A 279 -13.05 -6.34 0.89
N TYR A 280 -12.63 -6.98 1.98
CA TYR A 280 -11.50 -7.89 2.00
C TYR A 280 -11.95 -9.28 2.41
N SER A 281 -11.78 -10.23 1.49
CA SER A 281 -12.01 -11.65 1.78
C SER A 281 -10.95 -12.19 2.74
N LYS A 282 -11.27 -13.29 3.44
CA LYS A 282 -10.28 -13.97 4.27
C LYS A 282 -9.14 -14.52 3.41
N GLY A 283 -7.90 -14.22 3.78
CA GLY A 283 -6.72 -14.86 3.19
C GLY A 283 -5.70 -13.86 2.72
N ILE A 284 -5.11 -14.11 1.55
CA ILE A 284 -4.04 -13.29 0.99
C ILE A 284 -4.63 -11.97 0.49
N ASP A 285 -4.17 -10.86 1.08
CA ASP A 285 -4.49 -9.50 0.63
C ASP A 285 -3.53 -9.05 -0.47
N PHE A 286 -2.28 -9.54 -0.40
CA PHE A 286 -1.22 -9.16 -1.31
C PHE A 286 -0.16 -10.26 -1.41
N LEU A 287 0.29 -10.54 -2.62
CA LEU A 287 1.41 -11.43 -2.89
C LEU A 287 2.26 -10.89 -4.03
N LEU A 288 3.48 -10.43 -3.72
CA LEU A 288 4.37 -9.79 -4.69
C LEU A 288 4.69 -10.69 -5.89
N SER A 289 4.84 -12.00 -5.68
CA SER A 289 5.12 -12.93 -6.77
C SER A 289 3.97 -13.07 -7.77
N GLU A 290 2.74 -12.92 -7.30
CA GLU A 290 1.54 -12.94 -8.15
C GLU A 290 1.48 -11.67 -8.99
N GLU A 291 1.65 -10.49 -8.36
CA GLU A 291 1.75 -9.20 -9.06
C GLU A 291 2.81 -9.23 -10.17
N ILE A 292 4.00 -9.74 -9.88
CA ILE A 292 5.08 -9.87 -10.88
C ILE A 292 4.73 -10.84 -12.00
N SER A 293 4.01 -11.91 -11.69
CA SER A 293 3.60 -12.89 -12.70
C SER A 293 2.53 -12.32 -13.62
N ASN A 294 1.53 -11.63 -13.06
CA ASN A 294 0.46 -10.97 -13.81
C ASN A 294 1.03 -9.90 -14.74
N MET A 295 1.91 -9.01 -14.24
CA MET A 295 2.57 -8.01 -15.09
C MET A 295 3.36 -8.64 -16.25
N LYS A 296 4.01 -9.79 -16.02
CA LYS A 296 4.75 -10.51 -17.09
C LYS A 296 3.79 -11.14 -18.10
N GLU A 297 2.69 -11.70 -17.64
CA GLU A 297 1.68 -12.30 -18.50
C GLU A 297 1.05 -11.25 -19.42
N ASP A 298 0.63 -10.11 -18.85
CA ASP A 298 0.02 -9.00 -19.60
C ASP A 298 0.93 -8.51 -20.74
N ILE A 299 2.23 -8.33 -20.48
CA ILE A 299 3.18 -7.87 -21.51
C ILE A 299 3.43 -8.95 -22.57
N ASN A 300 3.54 -10.21 -22.16
CA ASN A 300 3.80 -11.30 -23.08
C ASN A 300 2.61 -11.52 -24.02
N GLN A 301 1.38 -11.30 -23.53
CA GLN A 301 0.15 -11.41 -24.31
C GLN A 301 -0.18 -10.17 -25.13
N ASN A 302 0.39 -9.01 -24.80
CA ASN A 302 0.19 -7.78 -25.55
C ASN A 302 0.91 -7.84 -26.92
N SER A 303 0.13 -7.99 -27.99
CA SER A 303 0.61 -8.03 -29.38
C SER A 303 1.01 -6.66 -29.94
N ASP A 304 0.59 -5.58 -29.29
CA ASP A 304 0.71 -4.21 -29.81
C ASP A 304 2.07 -3.58 -29.46
N LEU A 305 2.79 -4.16 -28.50
CA LEU A 305 4.12 -3.70 -28.10
C LEU A 305 5.22 -4.24 -29.04
N THR A 306 6.11 -3.33 -29.45
CA THR A 306 7.36 -3.67 -30.14
C THR A 306 8.30 -4.46 -29.22
N ALA A 307 9.31 -5.11 -29.81
CA ALA A 307 10.32 -5.84 -29.04
C ALA A 307 11.10 -4.93 -28.07
N GLU A 308 11.35 -3.68 -28.46
CA GLU A 308 12.04 -2.68 -27.63
C GLU A 308 11.17 -2.24 -26.45
N GLU A 309 9.89 -1.95 -26.68
CA GLU A 309 8.94 -1.61 -25.61
C GLU A 309 8.80 -2.77 -24.63
N LYS A 310 8.65 -4.00 -25.12
CA LYS A 310 8.62 -5.20 -24.25
C LYS A 310 9.88 -5.32 -23.40
N ALA A 311 11.06 -5.09 -23.98
CA ALA A 311 12.32 -5.13 -23.24
C ALA A 311 12.38 -4.05 -22.13
N ASN A 312 11.95 -2.82 -22.44
CA ASN A 312 11.92 -1.72 -21.48
C ASN A 312 10.97 -2.01 -20.32
N VAL A 313 9.78 -2.54 -20.60
CA VAL A 313 8.80 -2.86 -19.57
C VAL A 313 9.26 -4.07 -18.73
N LEU A 314 9.90 -5.07 -19.32
CA LEU A 314 10.51 -6.19 -18.58
C LEU A 314 11.65 -5.72 -17.66
N GLU A 315 12.44 -4.72 -18.07
CA GLU A 315 13.42 -4.07 -17.19
C GLU A 315 12.71 -3.48 -15.96
N TYR A 316 11.61 -2.75 -16.16
CA TYR A 316 10.84 -2.17 -15.05
C TYR A 316 10.28 -3.26 -14.11
N ILE A 317 9.74 -4.38 -14.63
CA ILE A 317 9.31 -5.50 -13.78
C ILE A 317 10.46 -6.07 -12.95
N ASN A 318 11.66 -6.17 -13.52
CA ASN A 318 12.83 -6.63 -12.78
C ASN A 318 13.26 -5.63 -11.70
N ILE A 319 13.04 -4.34 -11.92
CA ILE A 319 13.18 -3.32 -10.87
C ILE A 319 12.09 -3.51 -9.80
N THR A 320 10.85 -3.80 -10.20
CA THR A 320 9.71 -4.06 -9.30
C THR A 320 9.98 -5.20 -8.30
N ASN A 321 10.76 -6.21 -8.73
CA ASN A 321 11.21 -7.32 -7.88
C ASN A 321 12.05 -6.89 -6.66
N ASN A 322 12.55 -5.66 -6.61
CA ASN A 322 13.39 -5.17 -5.51
C ASN A 322 12.88 -3.84 -4.92
N LEU A 323 11.61 -3.50 -5.10
CA LEU A 323 11.02 -2.29 -4.52
C LEU A 323 10.99 -2.35 -3.00
N CYS A 324 11.42 -1.25 -2.40
CA CYS A 324 11.36 -1.04 -0.97
C CYS A 324 9.96 -0.60 -0.54
N THR A 325 9.43 -1.19 0.53
CA THR A 325 8.16 -0.76 1.14
C THR A 325 8.42 0.17 2.31
N VAL A 326 9.35 -0.22 3.20
CA VAL A 326 9.78 0.59 4.35
C VAL A 326 11.30 0.58 4.50
N TYR A 327 11.85 1.64 5.06
CA TYR A 327 13.28 1.88 5.24
C TYR A 327 13.65 1.83 6.71
N ASN A 328 14.86 1.33 7.02
CA ASN A 328 15.40 1.48 8.37
C ASN A 328 15.84 2.93 8.65
N ASN A 329 16.23 3.23 9.89
CA ASN A 329 16.58 4.59 10.30
C ASN A 329 17.75 5.18 9.46
N THR A 330 18.82 4.41 9.24
CA THR A 330 19.98 4.86 8.45
C THR A 330 19.62 5.23 7.01
N ALA A 331 18.80 4.40 6.34
CA ALA A 331 18.29 4.72 5.01
C ALA A 331 17.38 5.94 5.04
N THR A 332 16.50 6.03 6.04
CA THR A 332 15.57 7.17 6.23
C THR A 332 16.32 8.49 6.35
N GLU A 333 17.38 8.55 7.15
CA GLU A 333 18.18 9.78 7.33
C GLU A 333 18.81 10.23 6.01
N THR A 334 19.31 9.28 5.20
CA THR A 334 19.86 9.58 3.88
C THR A 334 18.79 10.20 2.97
N ILE A 335 17.59 9.65 2.96
CA ILE A 335 16.46 10.14 2.16
C ILE A 335 16.01 11.53 2.63
N ARG A 336 15.84 11.72 3.95
CA ARG A 336 15.46 13.02 4.53
C ARG A 336 16.50 14.10 4.25
N ASN A 337 17.78 13.76 4.32
CA ASN A 337 18.86 14.69 3.97
C ASN A 337 18.77 15.10 2.49
N ALA A 338 18.55 14.15 1.58
CA ALA A 338 18.37 14.44 0.15
C ALA A 338 17.17 15.37 -0.10
N ILE A 339 16.03 15.13 0.55
CA ILE A 339 14.84 15.98 0.48
C ILE A 339 15.16 17.39 1.03
N SER A 340 15.77 17.49 2.21
CA SER A 340 16.05 18.78 2.86
C SER A 340 17.08 19.64 2.13
N ASN A 341 18.02 19.02 1.42
CA ASN A 341 19.06 19.70 0.65
C ASN A 341 18.56 20.13 -0.73
N PHE A 342 17.42 19.60 -1.20
CA PHE A 342 16.80 20.00 -2.45
C PHE A 342 15.97 21.27 -2.23
N LYS A 343 16.41 22.37 -2.85
CA LYS A 343 15.76 23.69 -2.79
C LYS A 343 15.28 24.15 -4.16
#